data_AF-A0A6N1DT10-F1
#
_entry.id   AF-A0A6N1DT10-F1
#
_cell.length_a   1.000
_cell.length_b   1.000
_cell.length_c   1.000
_cell.angle_alpha   90.00
_cell.angle_beta   90.00
_cell.angle_gamma   90.00
#
_symmetry.space_group_name_H-M   'P 1'
#
loop_
_entity.id
_entity.type
_entity.pdbx_description
1 polymer ?
#
loop_
_entity_poly.entity_id
_entity_poly.type
_entity_poly.pdbx_seq_one_letter_code
_entity_poly.pdbx_strand_id
1 'polypeptide(L)'
;MKNKKMYKIQLFKLYKIKDRLKHSIEEYNKDKVEYLLPIMRVDNDLLLGKVVFNYNKNDQQNYIELYDHNSLWEMSILFDNFYRMNATFFEFLSELDEQFKDVRVSEINELAILDKVKFYFTQDNSFTKLTYIYPQKKEANKNLYNSQ
;
A
#
# COMPACT_ATOMS: atom_id res chain seq x y z
N MET A 1 -4.84 -32.28 12.47
CA MET A 1 -4.10 -31.28 11.67
C MET A 1 -4.90 -29.98 11.65
N LYS A 2 -4.32 -28.86 12.07
CA LYS A 2 -5.00 -27.55 12.06
C LYS A 2 -5.23 -27.12 10.62
N ASN A 3 -6.49 -26.88 10.24
CA ASN A 3 -6.85 -26.25 8.96
C ASN A 3 -6.20 -24.87 8.89
N LYS A 4 -5.07 -24.77 8.20
CA LYS A 4 -4.48 -23.49 7.82
C LYS A 4 -5.44 -22.90 6.78
N LYS A 5 -6.35 -22.00 7.21
CA LYS A 5 -7.10 -21.15 6.28
C LYS A 5 -6.04 -20.38 5.48
N MET A 6 -5.77 -20.83 4.26
CA MET A 6 -5.07 -20.01 3.28
C MET A 6 -6.00 -18.83 3.00
N TYR A 7 -5.71 -17.69 3.64
CA TYR A 7 -6.32 -16.43 3.26
C TYR A 7 -5.94 -16.20 1.79
N LYS A 8 -6.89 -16.40 0.88
CA LYS A 8 -6.75 -15.94 -0.50
C LYS A 8 -6.69 -14.42 -0.42
N ILE A 9 -5.51 -13.87 -0.63
CA ILE A 9 -5.32 -12.44 -0.76
C ILE A 9 -5.97 -12.07 -2.10
N GLN A 10 -7.10 -11.37 -2.03
CA GLN A 10 -7.63 -10.68 -3.19
C GLN A 10 -6.67 -9.52 -3.46
N LEU A 11 -5.93 -9.60 -4.57
CA LEU A 11 -4.80 -8.69 -4.85
C LEU A 11 -5.27 -7.24 -4.83
N PHE A 12 -6.35 -6.91 -5.54
CA PHE A 12 -6.82 -5.54 -5.68
C PHE A 12 -7.97 -5.18 -4.73
N LYS A 13 -7.86 -5.57 -3.46
CA LYS A 13 -8.77 -5.10 -2.40
C LYS A 13 -8.17 -3.86 -1.75
N LEU A 14 -8.94 -2.79 -1.62
CA LEU A 14 -8.46 -1.55 -1.01
C LEU A 14 -8.48 -1.66 0.52
N TYR A 15 -7.41 -1.18 1.17
CA TYR A 15 -7.26 -1.20 2.62
C TYR A 15 -7.02 0.21 3.16
N LYS A 16 -7.61 0.48 4.33
CA LYS A 16 -7.30 1.66 5.12
C LYS A 16 -6.15 1.35 6.07
N ILE A 17 -5.18 2.25 6.17
CA ILE A 17 -4.10 2.09 7.14
C ILE A 17 -4.57 2.50 8.54
N LYS A 18 -4.16 1.76 9.57
CA LYS A 18 -4.42 2.14 10.97
C LYS A 18 -3.55 3.32 11.39
N ASP A 19 -4.04 4.10 12.35
CA ASP A 19 -3.42 5.35 12.82
C ASP A 19 -1.94 5.21 13.17
N ARG A 20 -1.55 4.10 13.82
CA ARG A 20 -0.14 3.84 14.17
C ARG A 20 0.76 3.79 12.93
N LEU A 21 0.36 3.06 11.91
CA LEU A 21 1.15 2.93 10.68
C LEU A 21 1.11 4.24 9.87
N LYS A 22 -0.06 4.88 9.83
CA LYS A 22 -0.25 6.20 9.21
C LYS A 22 0.73 7.21 9.76
N HIS A 23 0.76 7.36 11.09
CA HIS A 23 1.61 8.30 11.77
C HIS A 23 3.10 8.06 11.44
N SER A 24 3.56 6.81 11.49
CA SER A 24 4.96 6.49 11.15
C SER A 24 5.33 6.80 9.70
N ILE A 25 4.43 6.53 8.75
CA ILE A 25 4.67 6.85 7.32
C ILE A 25 4.71 8.38 7.12
N GLU A 26 3.77 9.10 7.72
CA GLU A 26 3.66 10.55 7.62
C GLU A 26 4.86 11.27 8.27
N GLU A 27 5.38 10.76 9.39
CA GLU A 27 6.59 11.29 10.03
C GLU A 27 7.84 11.09 9.15
N TYR A 28 7.97 9.92 8.53
CA TYR A 28 9.16 9.58 7.75
C TYR A 28 9.20 10.26 6.38
N ASN A 29 8.11 10.16 5.62
CA ASN A 29 8.08 10.55 4.21
C ASN A 29 7.36 11.90 3.99
N LYS A 30 6.75 12.48 5.04
CA LYS A 30 5.91 13.70 4.96
C LYS A 30 4.73 13.59 3.98
N ASP A 31 4.47 12.38 3.51
CA ASP A 31 3.39 12.05 2.59
C ASP A 31 2.16 11.65 3.39
N LYS A 32 1.04 12.35 3.16
CA LYS A 32 -0.26 11.89 3.65
C LYS A 32 -0.65 10.62 2.91
N VAL A 33 -0.77 9.53 3.66
CA VAL A 33 -1.21 8.23 3.17
C VAL A 33 -2.40 7.80 4.01
N GLU A 34 -3.51 7.47 3.37
CA GLU A 34 -4.71 7.02 4.08
C GLU A 34 -5.18 5.64 3.61
N TYR A 35 -4.93 5.34 2.34
CA TYR A 35 -5.34 4.10 1.70
C TYR A 35 -4.18 3.47 0.96
N LEU A 36 -4.05 2.16 1.11
CA LEU A 36 -3.07 1.32 0.43
C LEU A 36 -3.78 0.21 -0.32
N LEU A 37 -3.36 -0.01 -1.56
CA LEU A 37 -3.80 -1.11 -2.40
C LEU A 37 -2.67 -2.14 -2.48
N PRO A 38 -2.83 -3.37 -1.99
CA PRO A 38 -1.90 -4.45 -2.28
C PRO A 38 -1.85 -4.64 -3.80
N ILE A 39 -0.66 -4.82 -4.35
CA ILE A 39 -0.48 -4.99 -5.79
C ILE A 39 -0.01 -6.42 -6.07
N MET A 40 1.04 -6.83 -5.38
CA MET A 40 1.59 -8.17 -5.52
C MET A 40 2.25 -8.63 -4.23
N ARG A 41 2.31 -9.95 -4.08
CA ARG A 41 3.08 -10.61 -3.04
C ARG A 41 4.44 -11.02 -3.59
N VAL A 42 5.51 -10.65 -2.88
CA VAL A 42 6.89 -11.05 -3.18
C VAL A 42 7.41 -11.78 -1.95
N ASP A 43 7.53 -13.11 -2.04
CA ASP A 43 7.85 -14.00 -0.92
C ASP A 43 6.91 -13.80 0.30
N ASN A 44 7.46 -13.29 1.40
CA ASN A 44 6.75 -12.99 2.63
C ASN A 44 6.33 -11.53 2.73
N ASP A 45 6.57 -10.73 1.71
CA ASP A 45 6.26 -9.30 1.70
C ASP A 45 5.12 -8.99 0.73
N LEU A 46 4.44 -7.88 1.01
CA LEU A 46 3.42 -7.27 0.17
C LEU A 46 3.96 -5.95 -0.37
N LEU A 47 3.84 -5.78 -1.68
CA LEU A 47 4.00 -4.50 -2.34
C LEU A 47 2.64 -3.78 -2.37
N LEU A 48 2.63 -2.54 -1.93
CA LEU A 48 1.44 -1.73 -1.73
C LEU A 48 1.59 -0.41 -2.50
N GLY A 49 0.57 -0.03 -3.24
CA GLY A 49 0.46 1.28 -3.91
C GLY A 49 -0.37 2.26 -3.08
N LYS A 50 -0.02 3.54 -3.16
CA LYS A 50 -0.80 4.62 -2.55
C LYS A 50 -2.07 4.87 -3.35
N VAL A 51 -3.20 4.97 -2.65
CA VAL A 51 -4.49 5.33 -3.26
C VAL A 51 -4.95 6.70 -2.76
N VAL A 52 -5.46 7.50 -3.69
CA VAL A 52 -5.95 8.86 -3.44
C VAL A 52 -7.34 9.03 -4.05
N PHE A 53 -8.12 9.92 -3.44
CA PHE A 53 -9.44 10.33 -3.92
C PHE A 53 -9.34 11.69 -4.62
N ASN A 54 -10.13 11.89 -5.67
CA ASN A 54 -10.26 13.17 -6.38
C ASN A 54 -8.91 13.76 -6.81
N TYR A 55 -8.01 12.92 -7.32
CA TYR A 55 -6.68 13.35 -7.72
C TYR A 55 -6.75 14.32 -8.91
N ASN A 56 -6.06 15.46 -8.79
CA ASN A 56 -6.05 16.47 -9.83
C ASN A 56 -5.28 15.96 -11.06
N LYS A 57 -6.02 15.67 -12.12
CA LYS A 57 -5.52 15.05 -13.37
C LYS A 57 -4.56 15.93 -14.18
N ASN A 58 -4.35 17.18 -13.75
CA ASN A 58 -3.43 18.12 -14.40
C ASN A 58 -1.96 17.77 -14.17
N ASP A 59 -1.62 16.98 -13.15
CA ASP A 59 -0.29 16.36 -13.01
C ASP A 59 -0.27 15.04 -13.78
N GLN A 60 0.10 15.15 -15.05
CA GLN A 60 0.05 14.06 -16.01
C GLN A 60 1.24 13.10 -15.82
N GLN A 61 0.93 11.83 -15.50
CA GLN A 61 1.47 10.57 -16.09
C GLN A 61 1.59 9.40 -15.10
N ASN A 62 1.63 9.67 -13.79
CA ASN A 62 1.97 8.64 -12.79
C ASN A 62 0.77 8.12 -11.98
N TYR A 63 -0.40 7.97 -12.60
CA TYR A 63 -1.56 7.34 -11.96
C TYR A 63 -2.30 6.36 -12.88
N ILE A 64 -3.16 5.54 -12.28
CA ILE A 64 -4.20 4.72 -12.94
C ILE A 64 -5.47 4.88 -12.12
N GLU A 65 -6.59 5.10 -12.80
CA GLU A 65 -7.91 5.09 -12.18
C GLU A 65 -8.30 3.65 -11.86
N LEU A 66 -8.74 3.41 -10.63
CA LEU A 66 -9.06 2.06 -10.19
C LEU A 66 -10.40 1.57 -10.74
N TYR A 67 -11.34 2.50 -10.89
CA TYR A 67 -12.71 2.22 -11.28
C TYR A 67 -13.14 3.13 -12.42
N ASP A 68 -14.13 2.67 -13.18
CA ASP A 68 -14.69 3.45 -14.30
C ASP A 68 -15.38 4.73 -13.78
N HIS A 69 -15.46 5.76 -14.63
CA HIS A 69 -16.03 7.07 -14.32
C HIS A 69 -17.51 7.04 -13.92
N ASN A 70 -18.19 5.92 -14.13
CA ASN A 70 -19.56 5.68 -13.70
C ASN A 70 -19.67 5.27 -12.22
N SER A 71 -18.55 5.00 -11.56
CA SER A 71 -18.50 4.75 -10.12
C SER A 71 -18.52 6.08 -9.35
N LEU A 72 -19.22 6.11 -8.21
CA LEU A 72 -19.31 7.29 -7.34
C LEU A 72 -17.96 7.69 -6.69
N TRP A 73 -16.90 6.92 -6.94
CA TRP A 73 -15.64 7.02 -6.23
C TRP A 73 -14.48 7.22 -7.19
N GLU A 74 -14.05 8.47 -7.37
CA GLU A 74 -12.87 8.83 -8.16
C GLU A 74 -11.57 8.45 -7.43
N MET A 75 -11.27 7.15 -7.43
CA MET A 75 -10.06 6.60 -6.81
C MET A 75 -8.98 6.32 -7.84
N SER A 76 -7.76 6.73 -7.52
CA SER A 76 -6.58 6.48 -8.35
C SER A 76 -5.44 5.89 -7.53
N ILE A 77 -4.70 4.95 -8.11
CA ILE A 77 -3.41 4.52 -7.59
C ILE A 77 -2.31 5.39 -8.20
N LEU A 78 -1.41 5.88 -7.33
CA LEU A 78 -0.23 6.64 -7.72
C LEU A 78 1.00 5.74 -7.81
N PHE A 79 1.90 6.06 -8.75
CA PHE A 79 3.13 5.31 -9.04
C PHE A 79 4.41 6.07 -8.65
N ASP A 80 4.26 7.10 -7.82
CA ASP A 80 5.34 7.90 -7.25
C ASP A 80 6.05 7.19 -6.08
N ASN A 81 5.28 6.45 -5.27
CA ASN A 81 5.77 5.82 -4.06
C ASN A 81 5.10 4.48 -3.82
N PHE A 82 5.91 3.42 -3.70
CA PHE A 82 5.48 2.10 -3.29
C PHE A 82 5.91 1.80 -1.87
N TYR A 83 5.11 1.01 -1.17
CA TYR A 83 5.41 0.55 0.18
C TYR A 83 5.58 -0.97 0.17
N ARG A 84 6.66 -1.44 0.79
CA ARG A 84 6.90 -2.88 1.00
C ARG A 84 6.84 -3.19 2.48
N MET A 85 6.01 -4.14 2.86
CA MET A 85 5.90 -4.59 4.25
C MET A 85 5.79 -6.11 4.33
N ASN A 86 6.23 -6.71 5.43
CA ASN A 86 6.00 -8.12 5.65
C ASN A 86 4.49 -8.41 5.75
N ALA A 87 4.03 -9.47 5.09
CA ALA A 87 2.64 -9.89 5.05
C ALA A 87 2.08 -10.22 6.45
N THR A 88 2.92 -10.53 7.44
CA THR A 88 2.46 -10.70 8.83
C THR A 88 1.92 -9.40 9.43
N PHE A 89 2.32 -8.24 8.91
CA PHE A 89 1.90 -6.93 9.38
C PHE A 89 0.58 -6.45 8.77
N PHE A 90 -0.14 -7.34 8.08
CA PHE A 90 -1.46 -7.06 7.53
C PHE A 90 -2.48 -6.62 8.58
N GLU A 91 -2.25 -6.97 9.85
CA GLU A 91 -3.06 -6.50 10.97
C GLU A 91 -3.04 -4.97 11.16
N PHE A 92 -2.07 -4.25 10.60
CA PHE A 92 -2.04 -2.79 10.58
C PHE A 92 -2.86 -2.17 9.45
N LEU A 93 -3.48 -3.01 8.63
CA LEU A 93 -4.46 -2.65 7.63
C LEU A 93 -5.85 -3.04 8.14
N SER A 94 -6.84 -2.22 7.85
CA SER A 94 -8.25 -2.56 8.03
C SER A 94 -8.91 -2.66 6.66
N GLU A 95 -9.74 -3.69 6.49
CA GLU A 95 -10.65 -3.70 5.34
C GLU A 95 -11.52 -2.44 5.39
N LEU A 96 -11.82 -1.89 4.22
CA LEU A 96 -12.68 -0.71 4.12
C LEU A 96 -14.11 -0.96 4.61
N ASP A 97 -14.78 0.15 4.94
CA ASP A 97 -16.20 0.21 5.26
C ASP A 97 -17.06 -0.51 4.22
N GLU A 98 -18.23 -0.99 4.65
CA GLU A 98 -19.13 -1.80 3.82
C GLU A 98 -19.45 -1.19 2.46
N GLN A 99 -19.46 0.14 2.37
CA GLN A 99 -19.68 0.91 1.15
C GLN A 99 -18.69 0.63 0.01
N PHE A 100 -17.51 0.05 0.31
CA PHE A 100 -16.50 -0.31 -0.68
C PHE A 100 -16.39 -1.81 -0.97
N LYS A 101 -17.16 -2.66 -0.30
CA LYS A 101 -17.03 -4.14 -0.39
C LYS A 101 -17.29 -4.68 -1.81
N ASP A 102 -18.12 -4.01 -2.59
CA ASP A 102 -18.53 -4.45 -3.92
C ASP A 102 -17.77 -3.76 -5.06
N VAL A 103 -16.90 -2.80 -4.74
CA VAL A 103 -16.14 -2.07 -5.76
C VAL A 103 -14.91 -2.90 -6.13
N ARG A 104 -14.92 -3.47 -7.35
CA ARG A 104 -13.83 -4.29 -7.90
C ARG A 104 -13.08 -3.52 -8.96
N VAL A 105 -11.74 -3.56 -8.90
CA VAL A 105 -10.89 -3.06 -9.97
C VAL A 105 -11.18 -3.90 -11.22
N SER A 106 -11.33 -3.27 -12.38
CA SER A 106 -11.58 -4.00 -13.64
C SER A 106 -10.34 -4.80 -14.03
N GLU A 107 -10.51 -5.96 -14.67
CA GLU A 107 -9.37 -6.80 -15.11
C GLU A 107 -8.37 -6.03 -15.99
N ILE A 108 -8.88 -5.12 -16.84
CA ILE A 108 -8.06 -4.24 -17.68
C ILE A 108 -7.18 -3.32 -16.82
N ASN A 109 -7.76 -2.73 -15.77
CA ASN A 109 -7.01 -1.86 -14.86
C ASN A 109 -6.03 -2.66 -14.00
N GLU A 110 -6.38 -3.88 -13.59
CA GLU A 110 -5.47 -4.78 -12.87
C GLU A 110 -4.21 -5.06 -13.70
N LEU A 111 -4.38 -5.41 -14.99
CA LEU A 111 -3.27 -5.63 -15.91
C LEU A 111 -2.44 -4.35 -16.12
N ALA A 112 -3.10 -3.21 -16.31
CA ALA A 112 -2.43 -1.93 -16.48
C ALA A 112 -1.59 -1.54 -15.26
N ILE A 113 -2.06 -1.84 -14.04
CA ILE A 113 -1.30 -1.64 -12.80
C ILE A 113 -0.05 -2.53 -12.79
N LEU A 114 -0.18 -3.81 -13.13
CA LEU A 114 0.95 -4.75 -13.15
C LEU A 114 2.00 -4.35 -14.21
N ASP A 115 1.57 -3.92 -15.39
CA ASP A 115 2.45 -3.45 -16.45
C ASP A 115 3.19 -2.17 -16.04
N LYS A 116 2.51 -1.21 -15.40
CA LYS A 116 3.18 -0.02 -14.85
C LYS A 116 4.16 -0.38 -13.75
N VAL A 117 3.81 -1.25 -12.81
CA VAL A 117 4.74 -1.72 -11.77
C VAL A 117 5.98 -2.33 -12.41
N LYS A 118 5.80 -3.25 -13.38
CA LYS A 118 6.92 -3.84 -14.11
C LYS A 118 7.78 -2.77 -14.76
N PHE A 119 7.18 -1.78 -15.43
CA PHE A 119 7.90 -0.67 -16.02
C PHE A 119 8.75 0.07 -14.97
N TYR A 120 8.17 0.55 -13.87
CA TYR A 120 8.93 1.32 -12.87
C TYR A 120 10.05 0.52 -12.19
N PHE A 121 9.87 -0.78 -11.94
CA PHE A 121 10.91 -1.59 -11.30
C PHE A 121 11.97 -2.15 -12.27
N THR A 122 11.83 -1.93 -13.58
CA THR A 122 12.82 -2.37 -14.59
C THR A 122 13.56 -1.22 -15.27
N GLN A 123 13.18 0.03 -15.00
CA GLN A 123 13.82 1.22 -15.56
C GLN A 123 14.86 1.78 -14.58
N ASP A 124 16.08 2.04 -15.07
CA ASP A 124 17.19 2.57 -14.25
C ASP A 124 17.00 4.03 -13.79
N ASN A 125 15.99 4.75 -14.32
CA ASN A 125 15.77 6.18 -14.07
C ASN A 125 14.34 6.50 -13.61
N SER A 126 13.74 5.64 -12.80
CA SER A 126 12.41 5.92 -12.23
C SER A 126 12.53 6.92 -11.07
N PHE A 127 11.75 8.00 -11.10
CA PHE A 127 11.52 8.88 -9.93
C PHE A 127 10.72 8.19 -8.82
N THR A 128 10.27 6.95 -9.05
CA THR A 128 9.51 6.13 -8.12
C THR A 128 10.37 5.71 -6.94
N LYS A 129 9.84 5.92 -5.73
CA LYS A 129 10.48 5.50 -4.47
C LYS A 129 9.89 4.18 -3.99
N LEU A 130 10.73 3.32 -3.42
CA LEU A 130 10.30 2.13 -2.68
C LEU A 130 10.61 2.31 -1.19
N THR A 131 9.56 2.47 -0.39
CA THR A 131 9.66 2.63 1.07
C THR A 131 9.45 1.29 1.76
N TYR A 132 10.42 0.87 2.57
CA TYR A 132 10.32 -0.36 3.34
C TYR A 132 9.78 -0.09 4.75
N ILE A 133 8.73 -0.82 5.13
CA ILE A 133 8.09 -0.74 6.44
C ILE A 133 8.54 -1.95 7.27
N TYR A 134 9.28 -1.66 8.35
CA TYR A 134 9.74 -2.66 9.30
C TYR A 134 9.25 -2.34 10.70
N PRO A 135 9.07 -3.37 11.56
CA PRO A 135 8.79 -3.13 12.96
C PRO A 135 9.97 -2.39 13.57
N GLN A 136 9.69 -1.33 14.32
CA GLN A 136 10.68 -0.72 15.18
C GLN A 136 11.17 -1.81 16.12
N LYS A 137 12.43 -2.24 15.95
CA LYS A 137 13.08 -3.06 16.96
C LYS A 137 13.06 -2.20 18.22
N LYS A 138 12.36 -2.64 19.26
CA LYS A 138 12.62 -2.11 20.59
C LYS A 138 14.09 -2.44 20.83
N GLU A 139 14.97 -1.46 20.64
CA GLU A 139 16.28 -1.56 21.27
C GLU A 139 15.97 -1.78 22.74
N ALA A 140 16.32 -2.96 23.23
CA ALA A 140 16.38 -3.17 24.65
C ALA A 140 17.38 -2.12 25.15
N ASN A 141 16.86 -1.03 25.71
CA ASN A 141 17.61 -0.16 26.59
C ASN A 141 18.12 -1.03 27.74
N LYS A 142 19.24 -1.72 27.51
CA LYS A 142 20.09 -2.29 28.54
C LYS A 142 20.85 -1.12 29.14
N ASN A 143 20.34 -0.68 30.28
CA ASN A 143 21.08 -0.21 31.45
C ASN A 143 22.55 0.15 31.21
N LEU A 144 22.84 1.44 31.16
CA LEU A 144 24.06 2.05 31.69
C LEU A 144 23.62 3.45 32.15
N TYR A 145 23.99 3.86 33.37
CA TYR A 145 23.55 5.06 34.12
C TYR A 145 22.14 4.91 34.77
N ASN A 146 21.94 4.66 36.07
CA ASN A 146 22.75 4.90 37.26
C ASN A 146 22.40 3.85 38.34
N SER A 147 23.39 3.08 38.78
CA SER A 147 23.44 2.47 40.12
C SER A 147 24.84 2.71 40.66
N GLN A 148 25.06 3.91 41.20
CA GLN A 148 26.01 4.24 42.26
C GLN A 148 25.43 5.39 43.06
#